data_AF-A0A3L7VT32-F1
#
_entry.id   AF-A0A3L7VT32-F1
#
_cell.length_a   1.000
_cell.length_b   1.000
_cell.length_c   1.000
_cell.angle_alpha   90.00
_cell.angle_beta   90.00
_cell.angle_gamma   90.00
#
_symmetry.space_group_name_H-M   'P 1'
#
loop_
_entity.id
_entity.type
_entity.pdbx_description
1 polymer ?
#
loop_
_entity_poly.entity_id
_entity_poly.type
_entity_poly.pdbx_seq_one_letter_code
_entity_poly.pdbx_strand_id
1 'polypeptide(L)'
;MEDEDEITLELPPEEEPQEEEPAYITDLKRQLAEEKAGRIRAEQQAHQANRETHRARGEVDETNLQLVVNAIDTVSRDQELMKQAHTYALQNGDFARATEIQSEMSANSAKLLQLENGRQAMENAPRQPEPQMPPTDPVEDFASRLSPRSADWVRKHPEFVRDQRLNAKMIAAHNLAVADGIPTDTDEYFDAIEETLKVTPKPAQNDTDDQYAAKAVRRRDAAPAAAPANRGGQSASSNVVRLSAAEREMAEMMGMKPEDYAKNKVALKKEGKIQ
;
A
#
# COMPACT_ATOMS: atom_id res chain seq x y z
N MET A 1 57.17 58.82 -27.01
CA MET A 1 56.30 57.71 -27.42
C MET A 1 57.09 56.46 -27.10
N GLU A 2 57.01 56.03 -25.85
CA GLU A 2 57.44 54.71 -25.41
C GLU A 2 56.22 54.20 -24.64
N ASP A 3 55.63 53.15 -25.20
CA ASP A 3 54.33 52.62 -24.82
C ASP A 3 54.45 51.86 -23.49
N GLU A 4 53.51 52.14 -22.58
CA GLU A 4 53.38 51.52 -21.27
C GLU A 4 52.71 50.14 -21.46
N ASP A 5 53.48 49.06 -21.31
CA ASP A 5 52.90 47.71 -21.26
C ASP A 5 52.34 47.43 -19.85
N GLU A 6 51.04 47.63 -19.72
CA GLU A 6 50.21 47.26 -18.57
C GLU A 6 50.13 45.73 -18.46
N ILE A 7 50.76 45.15 -17.42
CA ILE A 7 50.71 43.72 -17.14
C ILE A 7 49.51 43.44 -16.22
N THR A 8 48.41 42.99 -16.81
CA THR A 8 47.22 42.52 -16.10
C THR A 8 47.47 41.09 -15.61
N LEU A 9 47.66 40.90 -14.30
CA LEU A 9 47.69 39.57 -13.67
C LEU A 9 46.24 39.13 -13.35
N GLU A 10 45.73 38.16 -14.10
CA GLU A 10 44.52 37.41 -13.74
C GLU A 10 44.84 36.47 -12.56
N LEU A 11 44.28 36.79 -11.39
CA LEU A 11 44.26 35.89 -10.24
C LEU A 11 43.30 34.73 -10.53
N PRO A 12 43.68 33.47 -10.23
CA PRO A 12 42.77 32.33 -10.34
C PRO A 12 41.59 32.51 -9.37
N PRO A 13 40.38 32.04 -9.73
CA PRO A 13 39.21 32.16 -8.87
C PRO A 13 39.47 31.45 -7.54
N GLU A 14 39.25 32.19 -6.45
CA GLU A 14 39.32 31.71 -5.08
C GLU A 14 38.23 30.63 -4.90
N GLU A 15 38.64 29.37 -4.78
CA GLU A 15 37.72 28.27 -4.44
C GLU A 15 37.07 28.59 -3.09
N GLU A 16 35.79 28.94 -3.12
CA GLU A 16 35.02 29.13 -1.90
C GLU A 16 35.11 27.86 -1.05
N PRO A 17 35.41 27.97 0.26
CA PRO A 17 35.47 26.81 1.14
C PRO A 17 34.09 26.16 1.18
N GLN A 18 33.99 24.97 0.59
CA GLN A 18 32.81 24.12 0.73
C GLN A 18 32.58 23.93 2.23
N GLU A 19 31.49 24.50 2.76
CA GLU A 19 31.11 24.34 4.17
C GLU A 19 30.93 22.83 4.43
N GLU A 20 31.94 22.21 5.06
CA GLU A 20 31.90 20.81 5.46
C GLU A 20 30.72 20.64 6.41
N GLU A 21 29.65 19.98 5.95
CA GLU A 21 28.50 19.70 6.80
C GLU A 21 29.00 19.08 8.13
N PRO A 22 28.56 19.59 9.30
CA PRO A 22 29.09 19.13 10.57
C PRO A 22 28.89 17.61 10.70
N ALA A 23 29.94 16.90 11.09
CA ALA A 23 30.02 15.43 11.07
C ALA A 23 28.78 14.72 11.68
N TYR A 24 28.14 15.31 12.70
CA TYR A 24 26.91 14.82 13.29
C TYR A 24 25.72 14.70 12.31
N ILE A 25 25.59 15.61 11.34
CA ILE A 25 24.54 15.56 10.31
C ILE A 25 24.79 14.39 9.35
N THR A 26 26.05 14.14 9.00
CA THR A 26 26.43 13.01 8.13
C THR A 26 26.15 11.67 8.80
N ASP A 27 26.40 11.58 10.12
CA ASP A 27 26.10 10.40 10.93
C ASP A 27 24.60 10.14 11.05
N LEU A 28 23.80 11.19 11.27
CA LEU A 28 22.33 11.10 11.28
C LEU A 28 21.76 10.67 9.92
N LYS A 29 22.29 11.23 8.81
CA LYS A 29 21.89 10.84 7.45
C LYS A 29 22.18 9.36 7.20
N ARG A 30 23.33 8.87 7.64
CA ARG A 30 23.71 7.45 7.56
C ARG A 30 22.78 6.56 8.40
N GLN A 31 22.52 6.91 9.65
CA GLN A 31 21.59 6.16 10.52
C GLN A 31 20.18 6.10 9.91
N LEU A 32 19.69 7.21 9.38
CA LEU A 32 18.39 7.27 8.72
C LEU A 32 18.34 6.45 7.42
N ALA A 33 19.44 6.42 6.66
CA ALA A 33 19.56 5.58 5.47
C ALA A 33 19.58 4.09 5.83
N GLU A 34 20.29 3.70 6.89
CA GLU A 34 20.31 2.33 7.40
C GLU A 34 18.94 1.88 7.92
N GLU A 35 18.23 2.74 8.67
CA GLU A 35 16.86 2.49 9.12
C GLU A 35 15.90 2.34 7.94
N LYS A 36 15.96 3.23 6.94
CA LYS A 36 15.16 3.12 5.72
C LYS A 36 15.46 1.83 4.97
N ALA A 37 16.74 1.49 4.80
CA ALA A 37 17.14 0.24 4.15
C ALA A 37 16.67 -0.99 4.93
N GLY A 38 16.73 -0.95 6.26
CA GLY A 38 16.20 -1.98 7.15
C GLY A 38 14.70 -2.18 6.98
N ARG A 39 13.93 -1.09 6.96
CA ARG A 39 12.47 -1.13 6.72
C ARG A 39 12.13 -1.71 5.35
N ILE A 40 12.81 -1.25 4.30
CA ILE A 40 12.58 -1.75 2.93
C ILE A 40 12.88 -3.26 2.85
N ARG A 41 13.99 -3.72 3.45
CA ARG A 41 14.32 -5.15 3.49
C ARG A 41 13.27 -5.96 4.25
N ALA A 42 12.82 -5.47 5.40
CA ALA A 42 11.79 -6.12 6.21
C ALA A 42 10.45 -6.20 5.45
N GLU A 43 10.05 -5.12 4.78
CA GLU A 43 8.85 -5.08 3.95
C GLU A 43 8.95 -6.05 2.77
N GLN A 44 10.08 -6.08 2.06
CA GLN A 44 10.33 -7.05 0.99
C GLN A 44 10.25 -8.50 1.47
N GLN A 45 10.85 -8.81 2.62
CA GLN A 45 10.79 -10.15 3.23
C GLN A 45 9.36 -10.53 3.63
N ALA A 46 8.62 -9.61 4.27
CA ALA A 46 7.23 -9.83 4.62
C ALA A 46 6.36 -10.09 3.38
N HIS A 47 6.58 -9.35 2.30
CA HIS A 47 5.88 -9.59 1.03
C HIS A 47 6.23 -10.93 0.39
N GLN A 48 7.49 -11.34 0.43
CA GLN A 48 7.90 -12.65 -0.08
C GLN A 48 7.25 -13.78 0.72
N ALA A 49 7.28 -13.70 2.06
CA ALA A 49 6.65 -14.65 2.95
C ALA A 49 5.12 -14.74 2.73
N ASN A 50 4.47 -13.59 2.52
CA ASN A 50 3.05 -13.57 2.18
C ASN A 50 2.80 -14.26 0.83
N ARG A 51 3.55 -13.92 -0.23
CA ARG A 51 3.37 -14.58 -1.54
C ARG A 51 3.59 -16.08 -1.47
N GLU A 52 4.61 -16.54 -0.74
CA GLU A 52 4.87 -17.95 -0.52
C GLU A 52 3.70 -18.64 0.21
N THR A 53 3.22 -18.03 1.30
CA THR A 53 2.06 -18.54 2.05
C THR A 53 0.82 -18.65 1.15
N HIS A 54 0.59 -17.65 0.30
CA HIS A 54 -0.53 -17.66 -0.64
C HIS A 54 -0.39 -18.75 -1.72
N ARG A 55 0.83 -18.98 -2.24
CA ARG A 55 1.09 -20.08 -3.18
C ARG A 55 0.89 -21.44 -2.52
N ALA A 56 1.46 -21.64 -1.33
CA ALA A 56 1.31 -22.88 -0.58
C ALA A 56 -0.16 -23.20 -0.28
N ARG A 57 -0.97 -22.19 0.07
CA ARG A 57 -2.43 -22.38 0.23
C ARG A 57 -3.10 -22.79 -1.07
N GLY A 58 -2.78 -22.15 -2.19
CA GLY A 58 -3.31 -22.53 -3.49
C GLY A 58 -2.94 -23.96 -3.91
N GLU A 59 -1.71 -24.39 -3.64
CA GLU A 59 -1.25 -25.77 -3.87
C GLU A 59 -2.01 -26.78 -3.02
N VAL A 60 -2.28 -26.46 -1.75
CA VAL A 60 -3.09 -27.29 -0.86
C VAL A 60 -4.53 -27.41 -1.36
N ASP A 61 -5.14 -26.30 -1.78
CA ASP A 61 -6.51 -26.29 -2.31
C ASP A 61 -6.61 -27.16 -3.58
N GLU A 62 -5.66 -27.04 -4.50
CA GLU A 62 -5.57 -27.85 -5.72
C GLU A 62 -5.35 -29.34 -5.40
N THR A 63 -4.44 -29.64 -4.47
CA THR A 63 -4.17 -31.03 -4.04
C THR A 63 -5.43 -31.65 -3.43
N ASN A 64 -6.13 -30.90 -2.56
CA ASN A 64 -7.37 -31.37 -1.95
C ASN A 64 -8.45 -31.62 -3.01
N LEU A 65 -8.57 -30.75 -4.02
CA LEU A 65 -9.50 -30.95 -5.13
C LEU A 65 -9.17 -32.24 -5.90
N GLN A 66 -7.89 -32.47 -6.22
CA GLN A 66 -7.45 -33.67 -6.91
C GLN A 66 -7.72 -34.95 -6.11
N LEU A 67 -7.56 -34.92 -4.78
CA LEU A 67 -7.90 -36.04 -3.90
C LEU A 67 -9.40 -36.36 -3.95
N VAL A 68 -10.26 -35.34 -3.95
CA VAL A 68 -11.72 -35.54 -4.07
C VAL A 68 -12.08 -36.11 -5.43
N VAL A 69 -11.50 -35.61 -6.52
CA VAL A 69 -11.73 -36.15 -7.89
C VAL A 69 -11.32 -37.61 -7.97
N ASN A 70 -10.13 -37.97 -7.47
CA ASN A 70 -9.68 -39.37 -7.44
C ASN A 70 -10.60 -40.26 -6.60
N ALA A 71 -11.12 -39.75 -5.48
CA ALA A 71 -12.08 -40.46 -4.65
C ALA A 71 -13.42 -40.69 -5.38
N ILE A 72 -13.92 -39.69 -6.13
CA ILE A 72 -15.11 -39.80 -6.97
C ILE A 72 -14.91 -40.89 -8.02
N ASP A 73 -13.78 -40.86 -8.74
CA ASP A 73 -13.46 -41.86 -9.76
C ASP A 73 -13.40 -43.28 -9.18
N THR A 74 -12.82 -43.44 -8.00
CA THR A 74 -12.73 -44.73 -7.31
C THR A 74 -14.13 -45.25 -6.95
N VAL A 75 -14.96 -44.42 -6.29
CA VAL A 75 -16.32 -44.82 -5.88
C VAL A 75 -17.20 -45.10 -7.09
N SER A 76 -17.04 -44.34 -8.18
CA SER A 76 -17.77 -44.55 -9.44
C SER A 76 -17.42 -45.90 -10.10
N ARG A 77 -16.12 -46.26 -10.11
CA ARG A 77 -15.67 -47.58 -10.58
C ARG A 77 -16.20 -48.71 -9.71
N ASP A 78 -16.16 -48.56 -8.39
CA ASP A 78 -16.69 -49.54 -7.45
C ASP A 78 -18.20 -49.75 -7.67
N GLN A 79 -18.93 -48.66 -7.90
CA GLN A 79 -20.37 -48.72 -8.20
C GLN A 79 -20.66 -49.47 -9.51
N GLU A 80 -19.82 -49.32 -10.55
CA GLU A 80 -19.95 -50.08 -11.79
C GLU A 80 -19.68 -51.58 -11.60
N LEU A 81 -18.65 -51.92 -10.82
CA LEU A 81 -18.38 -53.32 -10.44
C LEU A 81 -19.56 -53.92 -9.65
N MET A 82 -20.16 -53.15 -8.75
CA MET A 82 -21.33 -53.59 -8.00
C MET A 82 -22.56 -53.81 -8.90
N LYS A 83 -22.78 -52.99 -9.93
CA LYS A 83 -23.86 -53.25 -10.91
C LYS A 83 -23.67 -54.59 -11.63
N GLN A 84 -22.44 -54.92 -12.02
CA GLN A 84 -22.11 -56.20 -12.64
C GLN A 84 -22.31 -57.37 -11.66
N ALA A 85 -21.84 -57.23 -10.42
CA ALA A 85 -22.06 -58.24 -9.38
C ALA A 85 -23.54 -58.44 -9.04
N HIS A 86 -24.32 -57.35 -9.04
CA HIS A 86 -25.76 -57.37 -8.82
C HIS A 86 -26.49 -58.13 -9.94
N THR A 87 -26.17 -57.82 -11.20
CA THR A 87 -26.75 -58.54 -12.35
C THR A 87 -26.38 -60.01 -12.35
N TYR A 88 -25.14 -60.36 -11.99
CA TYR A 88 -24.71 -61.74 -11.83
C TYR A 88 -25.47 -62.47 -10.70
N ALA A 89 -25.66 -61.82 -9.54
CA ALA A 89 -26.42 -62.39 -8.43
C ALA A 89 -27.89 -62.68 -8.82
N LEU A 90 -28.53 -61.74 -9.53
CA LEU A 90 -29.88 -61.93 -10.06
C LEU A 90 -29.98 -63.09 -11.06
N GLN A 91 -29.00 -63.22 -11.96
CA GLN A 91 -28.96 -64.30 -12.95
C GLN A 91 -28.81 -65.70 -12.32
N ASN A 92 -28.08 -65.79 -11.20
CA ASN A 92 -27.90 -67.05 -10.48
C ASN A 92 -29.03 -67.34 -9.46
N GLY A 93 -30.03 -66.46 -9.35
CA GLY A 93 -31.12 -66.59 -8.38
C GLY A 93 -30.72 -66.32 -6.92
N ASP A 94 -29.56 -65.68 -6.69
CA ASP A 94 -29.09 -65.30 -5.36
C ASP A 94 -29.64 -63.92 -4.98
N PHE A 95 -30.91 -63.91 -4.56
CA PHE A 95 -31.62 -62.67 -4.20
C PHE A 95 -31.10 -62.04 -2.91
N ALA A 96 -30.57 -62.84 -1.98
CA ALA A 96 -30.01 -62.33 -0.74
C ALA A 96 -28.78 -61.45 -1.04
N ARG A 97 -27.84 -61.98 -1.83
CA ARG A 97 -26.66 -61.24 -2.27
C ARG A 97 -27.01 -60.03 -3.14
N ALA A 98 -28.02 -60.15 -4.02
CA ALA A 98 -28.49 -59.01 -4.81
C ALA A 98 -29.01 -57.87 -3.91
N THR A 99 -29.76 -58.18 -2.85
CA THR A 99 -30.28 -57.18 -1.91
C THR A 99 -29.16 -56.47 -1.15
N GLU A 100 -28.14 -57.23 -0.71
CA GLU A 100 -26.95 -56.67 -0.05
C GLU A 100 -26.21 -55.70 -0.99
N ILE A 101 -25.90 -56.12 -2.22
CA ILE A 101 -25.24 -55.26 -3.22
C ILE A 101 -26.07 -54.01 -3.52
N GLN A 102 -27.40 -54.14 -3.62
CA GLN A 102 -28.29 -52.99 -3.83
C GLN A 102 -28.23 -51.96 -2.68
N SER A 103 -28.11 -52.44 -1.45
CA SER A 103 -27.94 -51.58 -0.27
C SER A 103 -26.57 -50.87 -0.28
N GLU A 104 -25.50 -51.59 -0.62
CA GLU A 104 -24.15 -51.04 -0.75
C GLU A 104 -24.06 -50.01 -1.89
N MET A 105 -24.67 -50.30 -3.04
CA MET A 105 -24.77 -49.34 -4.16
C MET A 105 -25.50 -48.06 -3.75
N SER A 106 -26.52 -48.16 -2.90
CA SER A 106 -27.26 -47.00 -2.40
C SER A 106 -26.38 -46.16 -1.46
N ALA A 107 -25.61 -46.80 -0.58
CA ALA A 107 -24.64 -46.12 0.28
C ALA A 107 -23.51 -45.45 -0.53
N ASN A 108 -22.99 -46.12 -1.56
CA ASN A 108 -21.98 -45.56 -2.47
C ASN A 108 -22.53 -44.37 -3.27
N SER A 109 -23.80 -44.44 -3.71
CA SER A 109 -24.46 -43.32 -4.40
C SER A 109 -24.58 -42.08 -3.50
N ALA A 110 -24.90 -42.27 -2.22
CA ALA A 110 -24.93 -41.18 -1.24
C ALA A 110 -23.54 -40.58 -1.00
N LYS A 111 -22.50 -41.43 -0.90
CA LYS A 111 -21.11 -40.99 -0.78
C LYS A 111 -20.66 -40.20 -2.02
N LEU A 112 -21.03 -40.66 -3.22
CA LEU A 112 -20.72 -39.98 -4.47
C LEU A 112 -21.35 -38.58 -4.50
N LEU A 113 -22.63 -38.46 -4.16
CA LEU A 113 -23.30 -37.15 -4.05
C LEU A 113 -22.59 -36.22 -3.05
N GLN A 114 -22.16 -36.73 -1.89
CA GLN A 114 -21.42 -35.95 -0.91
C GLN A 114 -20.07 -35.46 -1.45
N LEU A 115 -19.33 -36.33 -2.15
CA LEU A 115 -18.05 -35.98 -2.77
C LEU A 115 -18.23 -34.96 -3.90
N GLU A 116 -19.26 -35.09 -4.73
CA GLU A 116 -19.58 -34.12 -5.79
C GLU A 116 -19.95 -32.75 -5.23
N ASN A 117 -20.78 -32.72 -4.18
CA ASN A 117 -21.12 -31.49 -3.47
C ASN A 117 -19.86 -30.84 -2.86
N GLY A 118 -18.97 -31.65 -2.27
CA GLY A 118 -17.68 -31.21 -1.77
C GLY A 118 -16.81 -30.60 -2.86
N ARG A 119 -16.67 -31.29 -4.01
CA ARG A 119 -15.94 -30.80 -5.18
C ARG A 119 -16.49 -29.45 -5.66
N GLN A 120 -17.81 -29.34 -5.82
CA GLN A 120 -18.45 -28.10 -6.24
C GLN A 120 -18.24 -26.97 -5.22
N ALA A 121 -18.28 -27.27 -3.92
CA ALA A 121 -18.00 -26.28 -2.89
C ALA A 121 -16.55 -25.77 -2.95
N MET A 122 -15.59 -26.64 -3.25
CA MET A 122 -14.18 -26.28 -3.42
C MET A 122 -13.94 -25.47 -4.70
N GLU A 123 -14.60 -25.81 -5.81
CA GLU A 123 -14.50 -25.07 -7.08
C GLU A 123 -15.12 -23.67 -7.00
N ASN A 124 -16.22 -23.54 -6.26
CA ASN A 124 -16.90 -22.27 -6.06
C ASN A 124 -16.33 -21.47 -4.87
N ALA A 125 -15.34 -22.01 -4.15
CA ALA A 125 -14.72 -21.30 -3.06
C ALA A 125 -14.02 -20.04 -3.59
N PRO A 126 -14.27 -18.86 -3.01
CA PRO A 126 -13.63 -17.63 -3.46
C PRO A 126 -12.12 -17.74 -3.25
N ARG A 127 -11.36 -17.65 -4.34
CA ARG A 127 -9.89 -17.59 -4.28
C ARG A 127 -9.48 -16.29 -3.59
N GLN A 128 -8.63 -16.39 -2.58
CA GLN A 128 -8.08 -15.18 -1.95
C GLN A 128 -7.25 -14.40 -2.97
N PRO A 129 -7.43 -13.07 -3.08
CA PRO A 129 -6.62 -12.27 -3.97
C PRO A 129 -5.14 -12.39 -3.58
N GLU A 130 -4.27 -12.42 -4.57
CA GLU A 130 -2.83 -12.44 -4.34
C GLU A 130 -2.41 -11.17 -3.57
N PRO A 131 -1.45 -11.25 -2.63
CA PRO A 131 -0.98 -10.08 -1.89
C PRO A 131 -0.41 -9.05 -2.86
N GLN A 132 -1.18 -7.99 -3.11
CA GLN A 132 -0.68 -6.84 -3.85
C GLN A 132 0.22 -6.03 -2.92
N MET A 133 1.40 -5.65 -3.40
CA MET A 133 2.18 -4.64 -2.70
C MET A 133 1.35 -3.36 -2.61
N PRO A 134 1.48 -2.58 -1.52
CA PRO A 134 0.92 -1.25 -1.50
C PRO A 134 1.42 -0.51 -2.76
N PRO A 135 0.55 0.20 -3.48
CA PRO A 135 0.97 0.94 -4.66
C PRO A 135 2.08 1.91 -4.24
N THR A 136 3.31 1.65 -4.70
CA THR A 136 4.41 2.61 -4.58
C THR A 136 3.97 3.88 -5.30
N ASP A 137 4.18 5.04 -4.69
CA ASP A 137 3.92 6.31 -5.37
C ASP A 137 4.70 6.29 -6.70
N PRO A 138 4.06 6.47 -7.87
CA PRO A 138 4.74 6.42 -9.16
C PRO A 138 5.95 7.36 -9.23
N VAL A 139 5.93 8.46 -8.46
CA VAL A 139 7.05 9.40 -8.34
C VAL A 139 8.26 8.72 -7.68
N GLU A 140 8.06 7.94 -6.63
CA GLU A 140 9.16 7.30 -5.90
C GLU A 140 9.72 6.08 -6.66
N ASP A 141 8.87 5.33 -7.37
CA ASP A 141 9.34 4.26 -8.28
C ASP A 141 10.20 4.86 -9.41
N PHE A 142 9.78 5.98 -10.02
CA PHE A 142 10.55 6.67 -11.05
C PHE A 142 11.86 7.26 -10.48
N ALA A 143 11.80 7.91 -9.32
CA ALA A 143 12.97 8.48 -8.64
C ALA A 143 14.00 7.41 -8.24
N SER A 144 13.55 6.21 -7.85
CA SER A 144 14.44 5.10 -7.46
C SER A 144 15.36 4.59 -8.58
N ARG A 145 15.02 4.88 -9.84
CA ARG A 145 15.79 4.45 -11.04
C ARG A 145 16.77 5.51 -11.52
N LEU A 146 16.74 6.70 -10.93
CA LEU A 146 17.56 7.85 -11.31
C LEU A 146 18.72 8.04 -10.33
N SER A 147 19.66 8.90 -10.70
CA SER A 147 20.72 9.36 -9.79
C SER A 147 20.11 10.10 -8.60
N PRO A 148 20.82 10.23 -7.46
CA PRO A 148 20.31 10.94 -6.28
C PRO A 148 19.82 12.37 -6.58
N ARG A 149 20.56 13.13 -7.40
CA ARG A 149 20.19 14.51 -7.76
C ARG A 149 18.96 14.56 -8.66
N SER A 150 18.92 13.71 -9.69
CA SER A 150 17.76 13.62 -10.59
C SER A 150 16.51 13.11 -9.86
N ALA A 151 16.67 12.20 -8.89
CA ALA A 151 15.61 11.74 -8.02
C ALA A 151 15.02 12.87 -7.17
N ASP A 152 15.86 13.74 -6.61
CA ASP A 152 15.41 14.90 -5.84
C ASP A 152 14.68 15.93 -6.70
N TRP A 153 15.12 16.15 -7.93
CA TRP A 153 14.39 17.00 -8.89
C TRP A 153 12.99 16.44 -9.19
N VAL A 154 12.89 15.14 -9.47
CA VAL A 154 11.62 14.45 -9.70
C VAL A 154 10.68 14.55 -8.48
N ARG A 155 11.21 14.44 -7.27
CA ARG A 155 10.42 14.61 -6.03
C ARG A 155 9.89 16.02 -5.86
N LYS A 156 10.65 17.04 -6.29
CA LYS A 156 10.23 18.44 -6.31
C LYS A 156 9.19 18.72 -7.40
N HIS A 157 9.25 17.98 -8.51
CA HIS A 157 8.38 18.13 -9.67
C HIS A 157 7.58 16.86 -10.02
N PRO A 158 6.71 16.37 -9.12
CA PRO A 158 5.96 15.13 -9.32
C PRO A 158 4.99 15.18 -10.51
N GLU A 159 4.62 16.37 -10.99
CA GLU A 159 3.78 16.58 -12.17
C GLU A 159 4.36 15.98 -13.45
N PHE A 160 5.69 15.93 -13.59
CA PHE A 160 6.33 15.36 -14.77
C PHE A 160 6.31 13.83 -14.77
N VAL A 161 6.14 13.19 -13.62
CA VAL A 161 5.99 11.73 -13.55
C VAL A 161 4.52 11.32 -13.68
N ARG A 162 3.61 12.09 -13.08
CA ARG A 162 2.17 11.76 -13.06
C ARG A 162 1.44 12.07 -14.36
N ASP A 163 1.84 13.12 -15.09
CA ASP A 163 1.26 13.44 -16.40
C ASP A 163 2.19 12.97 -17.52
N GLN A 164 1.71 12.01 -18.32
CA GLN A 164 2.47 11.44 -19.43
C GLN A 164 2.87 12.46 -20.50
N ARG A 165 2.07 13.53 -20.70
CA ARG A 165 2.41 14.58 -21.66
C ARG A 165 3.54 15.46 -21.13
N LEU A 166 3.55 15.76 -19.83
CA LEU A 166 4.65 16.50 -19.21
C LEU A 166 5.91 15.63 -19.16
N ASN A 167 5.77 14.34 -18.86
CA ASN A 167 6.89 13.39 -18.92
C ASN A 167 7.59 13.41 -20.29
N ALA A 168 6.83 13.32 -21.38
CA ALA A 168 7.39 13.38 -22.73
C ALA A 168 8.15 14.69 -23.00
N LYS A 169 7.69 15.81 -22.45
CA LYS A 169 8.40 17.10 -22.54
C LYS A 169 9.68 17.11 -21.73
N MET A 170 9.66 16.57 -20.52
CA MET A 170 10.85 16.42 -19.68
C MET A 170 11.91 15.55 -20.38
N ILE A 171 11.51 14.43 -20.98
CA ILE A 171 12.43 13.59 -21.77
C ILE A 171 12.98 14.38 -22.97
N ALA A 172 12.17 15.18 -23.66
CA ALA A 172 12.64 16.01 -24.76
C ALA A 172 13.63 17.09 -24.29
N ALA A 173 13.40 17.72 -23.15
CA ALA A 173 14.31 18.67 -22.53
C ALA A 173 15.64 18.02 -22.13
N HIS A 174 15.60 16.83 -21.52
CA HIS A 174 16.79 16.02 -21.24
C HIS A 174 17.61 15.76 -22.50
N ASN A 175 16.96 15.28 -23.57
CA ASN A 175 17.64 14.99 -24.83
C ASN A 175 18.28 16.24 -25.46
N LEU A 176 17.65 17.41 -25.30
CA LEU A 176 18.18 18.69 -25.78
C LEU A 176 19.45 19.07 -25.00
N ALA A 177 19.39 19.05 -23.67
CA ALA A 177 20.54 19.40 -22.82
C ALA A 177 21.74 18.48 -23.06
N VAL A 178 21.50 17.18 -23.26
CA VAL A 178 22.55 16.22 -23.62
C VAL A 178 23.11 16.49 -25.02
N ALA A 179 22.27 16.87 -25.98
CA ALA A 179 22.72 17.24 -27.33
C ALA A 179 23.56 18.53 -27.35
N ASP A 180 23.26 19.47 -26.46
CA ASP A 180 24.03 20.70 -26.25
C ASP A 180 25.34 20.46 -25.48
N GLY A 181 25.60 19.21 -25.06
CA GLY A 181 26.83 18.80 -24.39
C GLY A 181 26.87 19.09 -22.90
N ILE A 182 25.73 19.44 -22.29
CA ILE A 182 25.65 19.72 -20.86
C ILE A 182 25.74 18.39 -20.08
N PRO A 183 26.69 18.25 -19.13
CA PRO A 183 26.84 17.01 -18.37
C PRO A 183 25.60 16.73 -17.50
N THR A 184 25.13 15.49 -17.48
CA THR A 184 23.99 15.08 -16.63
C THR A 184 24.35 15.20 -15.15
N ASP A 185 23.37 15.53 -14.29
CA ASP A 185 23.52 15.69 -12.83
C ASP A 185 24.35 16.91 -12.35
N THR A 186 24.55 17.92 -13.22
CA THR A 186 25.08 19.24 -12.83
C THR A 186 23.94 20.23 -12.57
N ASP A 187 24.22 21.30 -11.83
CA ASP A 187 23.23 22.37 -11.62
C ASP A 187 22.88 23.07 -12.94
N GLU A 188 23.87 23.29 -13.80
CA GLU A 188 23.69 23.82 -15.16
C GLU A 188 22.70 22.98 -16.00
N TYR A 189 22.73 21.65 -15.85
CA TYR A 189 21.81 20.75 -16.52
C TYR A 189 20.36 20.91 -16.02
N PHE A 190 20.16 21.04 -14.70
CA PHE A 190 18.82 21.23 -14.15
C PHE A 190 18.27 22.62 -14.50
N ASP A 191 19.11 23.66 -14.52
CA ASP A 191 18.74 25.01 -14.94
C ASP A 191 18.29 25.03 -16.41
N ALA A 192 19.03 24.37 -17.31
CA ALA A 192 18.67 24.25 -18.73
C ALA A 192 17.35 23.47 -18.93
N ILE A 193 17.12 22.43 -18.12
CA ILE A 193 15.85 21.68 -18.14
C ILE A 193 14.69 22.52 -17.63
N GLU A 194 14.86 23.27 -16.55
CA GLU A 194 13.82 24.14 -16.01
C GLU A 194 13.48 25.29 -16.95
N GLU A 195 14.48 25.87 -17.63
CA GLU A 195 14.30 26.89 -18.65
C GLU A 195 13.50 26.35 -19.84
N THR A 196 13.88 25.18 -20.38
CA THR A 196 13.20 24.55 -21.52
C THR A 196 11.78 24.11 -21.18
N LEU A 197 11.55 23.63 -19.96
CA LEU A 197 10.22 23.26 -19.46
C LEU A 197 9.40 24.46 -18.99
N LYS A 198 10.01 25.66 -18.88
CA LYS A 198 9.43 26.88 -18.31
C LYS A 198 8.84 26.64 -16.92
N VAL A 199 9.51 25.82 -16.14
CA VAL A 199 9.13 25.56 -14.76
C VAL A 199 9.69 26.71 -13.95
N THR A 200 8.83 27.59 -13.46
CA THR A 200 9.27 28.59 -12.50
C THR A 200 9.67 27.86 -11.23
N PRO A 201 10.91 28.05 -10.70
CA PRO A 201 11.32 27.42 -9.48
C PRO A 201 10.34 27.84 -8.39
N LYS A 202 9.59 26.86 -7.87
CA LYS A 202 8.74 27.11 -6.71
C LYS A 202 9.71 27.20 -5.53
N PRO A 203 9.85 28.35 -4.87
CA PRO A 203 10.79 28.47 -3.76
C PRO A 203 10.44 27.38 -2.75
N ALA A 204 11.48 26.70 -2.24
CA ALA A 204 11.34 25.66 -1.24
C ALA A 204 10.36 26.12 -0.17
N GLN A 205 9.18 25.50 -0.16
CA GLN A 205 8.14 25.83 0.79
C GLN A 205 8.67 25.33 2.14
N ASN A 206 9.28 26.23 2.91
CA ASN A 206 9.42 26.02 4.33
C ASN A 206 8.01 25.73 4.85
N ASP A 207 7.83 24.55 5.44
CA ASP A 207 6.61 24.14 6.13
C ASP A 207 6.39 25.05 7.33
N THR A 208 5.88 26.25 7.08
CA THR A 208 5.23 27.12 8.06
C THR A 208 4.34 28.09 7.31
N ASP A 209 3.27 27.58 6.72
CA ASP A 209 2.06 28.38 6.60
C ASP A 209 0.81 27.50 6.47
N ASP A 210 0.01 27.55 7.53
CA ASP A 210 -1.37 27.06 7.63
C ASP A 210 -2.26 27.76 6.60
N GLN A 211 -2.15 27.39 5.33
CA GLN A 211 -3.02 27.88 4.27
C GLN A 211 -3.65 26.72 3.49
N TYR A 212 -4.18 25.74 4.22
CA TYR A 212 -5.30 24.90 3.76
C TYR A 212 -6.58 25.32 4.47
N ALA A 213 -6.93 26.61 4.34
CA ALA A 213 -8.31 27.04 4.51
C ALA A 213 -9.12 26.41 3.38
N ALA A 214 -9.72 25.26 3.66
CA ALA A 214 -10.59 24.52 2.78
C ALA A 214 -11.58 25.49 2.10
N LYS A 215 -11.61 25.44 0.76
CA LYS A 215 -12.55 26.18 -0.08
C LYS A 215 -13.96 25.72 0.27
N ALA A 216 -14.58 26.38 1.24
CA ALA A 216 -15.93 26.08 1.68
C ALA A 216 -16.90 26.34 0.52
N VAL A 217 -17.44 25.25 -0.03
CA VAL A 217 -18.56 25.29 -0.98
C VAL A 217 -19.70 26.06 -0.32
N ARG A 218 -20.01 27.25 -0.82
CA ARG A 218 -21.14 28.06 -0.36
C ARG A 218 -22.43 27.29 -0.65
N ARG A 219 -23.02 26.68 0.38
CA ARG A 219 -24.43 26.24 0.32
C ARG A 219 -25.33 27.47 0.35
N ARG A 220 -26.29 27.48 -0.57
CA ARG A 220 -27.32 28.51 -0.70
C ARG A 220 -28.20 28.59 0.54
N ASP A 221 -28.68 29.80 0.75
CA ASP A 221 -29.41 30.34 1.88
C ASP A 221 -30.63 29.49 2.29
N ALA A 222 -30.63 29.05 3.54
CA ALA A 222 -31.84 28.71 4.28
C ALA A 222 -32.19 29.91 5.18
N ALA A 223 -33.48 30.24 5.23
CA ALA A 223 -34.05 31.45 5.82
C ALA A 223 -33.56 31.78 7.25
N PRO A 224 -33.49 33.07 7.63
CA PRO A 224 -33.03 33.47 8.95
C PRO A 224 -34.04 33.06 10.02
N ALA A 225 -33.62 32.15 10.91
CA ALA A 225 -34.31 31.93 12.18
C ALA A 225 -34.04 33.11 13.13
N ALA A 226 -35.04 33.40 13.95
CA ALA A 226 -35.19 34.60 14.77
C ALA A 226 -34.01 34.92 15.69
N ALA A 227 -33.89 36.21 15.99
CA ALA A 227 -32.85 36.86 16.78
C ALA A 227 -32.54 36.20 18.13
N PRO A 228 -31.27 36.30 18.62
CA PRO A 228 -30.85 35.68 19.86
C PRO A 228 -31.37 36.46 21.07
N ALA A 229 -32.03 35.76 22.00
CA ALA A 229 -32.23 36.26 23.35
C ALA A 229 -30.91 36.13 24.12
N ASN A 230 -30.25 37.26 24.33
CA ASN A 230 -29.05 37.37 25.14
C ASN A 230 -29.37 36.97 26.59
N ARG A 231 -28.83 35.83 27.06
CA ARG A 231 -28.58 35.57 28.48
C ARG A 231 -27.12 35.18 28.62
N GLY A 232 -26.37 36.03 29.32
CA GLY A 232 -24.96 35.83 29.55
C GLY A 232 -24.67 34.65 30.47
N GLY A 233 -23.41 34.23 30.40
CA GLY A 233 -22.66 33.64 31.52
C GLY A 233 -22.97 32.18 31.86
N GLN A 234 -21.92 31.52 32.35
CA GLN A 234 -21.89 30.20 32.98
C GLN A 234 -21.84 28.99 32.03
N SER A 235 -20.58 28.61 31.73
CA SER A 235 -20.06 27.23 31.72
C SER A 235 -21.10 26.13 32.02
N ALA A 236 -21.67 25.54 30.98
CA ALA A 236 -22.35 24.27 31.07
C ALA A 236 -21.34 23.16 30.75
N SER A 237 -20.80 22.52 31.79
CA SER A 237 -20.03 21.28 31.66
C SER A 237 -20.95 20.19 31.09
N SER A 238 -20.94 20.00 29.78
CA SER A 238 -21.61 18.87 29.16
C SER A 238 -20.89 17.59 29.59
N ASN A 239 -21.60 16.69 30.28
CA ASN A 239 -21.08 15.45 30.84
C ASN A 239 -20.84 14.35 29.76
N VAL A 240 -20.52 14.77 28.53
CA VAL A 240 -20.40 13.92 27.35
C VAL A 240 -18.95 13.90 26.91
N VAL A 241 -18.30 12.75 27.07
CA VAL A 241 -16.92 12.52 26.65
C VAL A 241 -16.91 11.96 25.23
N ARG A 242 -16.30 12.67 24.29
CA ARG A 242 -16.07 12.16 22.93
C ARG A 242 -14.67 11.57 22.85
N LEU A 243 -14.57 10.34 22.36
CA LEU A 243 -13.30 9.69 22.05
C LEU A 243 -12.96 9.86 20.57
N SER A 244 -11.70 10.16 20.27
CA SER A 244 -11.19 10.15 18.90
C SER A 244 -11.09 8.71 18.36
N ALA A 245 -10.88 8.56 17.04
CA ALA A 245 -10.71 7.24 16.45
C ALA A 245 -9.49 6.50 17.03
N ALA A 246 -8.36 7.20 17.14
CA ALA A 246 -7.13 6.68 17.74
C ALA A 246 -7.31 6.28 19.21
N GLU A 247 -8.12 7.03 19.97
CA GLU A 247 -8.40 6.71 21.38
C GLU A 247 -9.26 5.46 21.55
N ARG A 248 -10.17 5.18 20.60
CA ARG A 248 -10.94 3.92 20.60
C ARG A 248 -10.06 2.72 20.26
N GLU A 249 -9.17 2.86 19.27
CA GLU A 249 -8.22 1.81 18.91
C GLU A 249 -7.24 1.52 20.06
N MET A 250 -6.81 2.55 20.79
CA MET A 250 -5.96 2.38 21.97
C MET A 250 -6.68 1.69 23.13
N ALA A 251 -7.98 1.97 23.32
CA ALA A 251 -8.79 1.24 24.30
C ALA A 251 -8.89 -0.25 23.94
N GLU A 252 -9.12 -0.56 22.66
CA GLU A 252 -9.19 -1.94 22.16
C GLU A 252 -7.84 -2.67 22.29
N MET A 253 -6.74 -1.99 21.96
CA MET A 253 -5.38 -2.52 22.09
C MET A 253 -4.98 -2.78 23.55
N MET A 254 -5.44 -1.96 24.49
CA MET A 254 -5.25 -2.17 25.93
C MET A 254 -6.27 -3.15 26.54
N GLY A 255 -7.11 -3.78 25.72
CA GLY A 255 -8.13 -4.75 26.16
C GLY A 255 -9.19 -4.13 27.08
N MET A 256 -9.37 -2.81 27.04
CA MET A 256 -10.31 -2.09 27.88
C MET A 256 -11.51 -1.60 27.09
N LYS A 257 -12.67 -1.52 27.76
CA LYS A 257 -13.87 -1.02 27.12
C LYS A 257 -13.74 0.49 26.84
N PRO A 258 -14.25 1.00 25.71
CA PRO A 258 -14.19 2.43 25.38
C PRO A 258 -14.78 3.33 26.49
N GLU A 259 -15.81 2.86 27.19
CA GLU A 259 -16.42 3.58 28.31
C GLU A 259 -15.48 3.75 29.50
N ASP A 260 -14.67 2.72 29.80
CA ASP A 260 -13.72 2.76 30.90
C ASP A 260 -12.49 3.61 30.55
N TYR A 261 -12.11 3.64 29.26
CA TYR A 261 -11.08 4.55 28.76
C TYR A 261 -11.53 6.01 28.88
N ALA A 262 -12.77 6.31 28.50
CA ALA A 262 -13.34 7.65 28.64
C ALA A 262 -13.38 8.12 30.11
N LYS A 263 -13.74 7.24 31.06
CA LYS A 263 -13.71 7.54 32.50
C LYS A 263 -12.30 7.83 32.99
N ASN A 264 -11.32 7.00 32.62
CA ASN A 264 -9.92 7.21 33.00
C ASN A 264 -9.36 8.51 32.43
N LYS A 265 -9.71 8.84 31.19
CA LYS A 265 -9.34 10.11 30.55
C LYS A 265 -9.89 11.32 31.32
N VAL A 266 -11.15 11.27 31.75
CA VAL A 266 -11.74 12.35 32.57
C VAL A 266 -11.08 12.44 33.93
N ALA A 267 -10.80 11.30 34.58
CA ALA A 267 -10.09 11.27 35.85
C ALA A 267 -8.69 11.91 35.73
N LEU A 268 -7.93 11.57 34.68
CA LEU A 268 -6.59 12.12 34.41
C LEU A 268 -6.62 13.62 34.08
N LYS A 269 -7.65 14.09 33.37
CA LYS A 269 -7.88 15.53 33.14
C LYS A 269 -8.22 16.26 34.45
N LYS A 270 -9.01 15.64 35.32
CA LYS A 270 -9.34 16.19 36.66
C LYS A 270 -8.10 16.24 37.57
N GLU A 271 -7.19 15.29 37.42
CA GLU A 271 -5.90 15.24 38.13
C GLU A 271 -4.82 16.14 37.51
N GLY A 272 -5.10 16.83 36.39
CA GLY A 272 -4.18 17.77 35.75
C GLY A 272 -2.99 17.12 35.05
N LYS A 273 -3.03 15.79 34.83
CA LYS A 273 -1.93 15.03 34.21
C LYS A 273 -1.96 15.08 32.68
N ILE A 274 -3.07 15.52 32.09
CA ILE A 274 -3.27 15.60 30.64
C ILE A 274 -4.14 16.84 30.36
N GLN A 275 -3.78 17.67 29.37
CA GLN A 275 -4.57 18.84 28.94
C GLN A 275 -5.67 18.45 27.94
#